data_AF-A0AAW4L5M6-F1
#
_entry.id   AF-A0AAW4L5M6-F1
#
_cell.length_a   1.000
_cell.length_b   1.000
_cell.length_c   1.000
_cell.angle_alpha   90.00
_cell.angle_beta   90.00
_cell.angle_gamma   90.00
#
_symmetry.space_group_name_H-M   'P 1'
#
loop_
_entity.id
_entity.type
_entity.pdbx_description
1 polymer ?
#
loop_
_entity_poly.entity_id
_entity_poly.type
_entity_poly.pdbx_seq_one_letter_code
_entity_poly.pdbx_strand_id
1 'polypeptide(L)'
;MRIAIAAALITFSVGSTFSFAADREGSRLLIEKSQTAVEQMREKAGANKAATADLDTALRYLDKASVALKQGEKMFGGLADEAEQEIRHQATLVELTLKLADSRLERAKTEAELAVLHKKADAVKAKVKVFDDLRGEIARLKDDLAKNDKVGKELAALKAERDALAAQVKQLNTDQELREKLQAENETLKKALGQLQAESKKAAPPEQSEITQPKPKEVASPPVKPAPTPVAPEPDAEQKPLLEEIIVQPETPATSK
;
A
#
# COMPACT_ATOMS: atom_id res chain seq x y z
N MET A 1 2.80 -1.72 27.28
CA MET A 1 2.96 -0.94 28.52
C MET A 1 1.95 0.20 28.50
N ARG A 2 0.88 0.10 29.30
CA ARG A 2 -0.11 1.16 29.46
C ARG A 2 0.36 2.01 30.65
N ILE A 3 0.74 3.25 30.40
CA ILE A 3 1.07 4.20 31.47
C ILE A 3 -0.28 4.71 31.99
N ALA A 4 -0.72 4.16 33.11
CA ALA A 4 -1.84 4.71 33.87
C ALA A 4 -1.36 6.01 34.51
N ILE A 5 -1.72 7.15 33.92
CA ILE A 5 -1.54 8.47 34.54
C ILE A 5 -2.68 8.61 35.55
N ALA A 6 -2.37 8.29 36.80
CA ALA A 6 -3.27 8.56 37.92
C ALA A 6 -3.31 10.08 38.14
N ALA A 7 -4.36 10.73 37.65
CA ALA A 7 -4.70 12.10 38.01
C ALA A 7 -5.16 12.12 39.48
N ALA A 8 -4.23 12.33 40.40
CA ALA A 8 -4.55 12.61 41.79
C ALA A 8 -5.10 14.04 41.88
N LEU A 9 -6.42 14.16 41.70
CA LEU A 9 -7.17 15.39 41.96
C LEU A 9 -7.16 15.62 43.47
N ILE A 10 -6.27 16.46 43.97
CA ILE A 10 -6.27 16.90 45.37
C ILE A 10 -7.37 17.96 45.50
N THR A 11 -8.60 17.52 45.79
CA THR A 11 -9.70 18.38 46.22
C THR A 11 -9.41 18.87 47.64
N PHE A 12 -8.92 20.09 47.75
CA PHE A 12 -8.72 20.79 49.02
C PHE A 12 -10.05 21.43 49.46
N SER A 13 -10.90 20.66 50.15
CA SER A 13 -12.13 21.17 50.77
C SER A 13 -11.85 21.57 52.22
N VAL A 14 -11.61 22.85 52.47
CA VAL A 14 -11.60 23.39 53.83
C VAL A 14 -12.95 24.03 54.12
N GLY A 15 -13.77 23.31 54.88
CA GLY A 15 -14.98 23.84 55.51
C GLY A 15 -14.60 24.74 56.69
N SER A 16 -15.29 25.88 56.80
CA SER A 16 -14.98 26.97 57.71
C SER A 16 -15.92 26.98 58.93
N THR A 17 -15.37 26.84 60.15
CA THR A 17 -15.89 27.49 61.38
C THR A 17 -14.84 27.36 62.50
N PHE A 18 -14.14 28.45 62.86
CA PHE A 18 -13.42 28.58 64.14
C PHE A 18 -13.40 30.03 64.64
N SER A 19 -13.50 30.17 65.97
CA SER A 19 -13.80 31.38 66.76
C SER A 19 -12.59 32.29 67.05
N PHE A 20 -12.92 33.58 67.25
CA PHE A 20 -12.06 34.76 67.46
C PHE A 20 -11.25 34.75 68.76
N ALA A 21 -10.11 34.04 68.72
CA ALA A 21 -8.88 34.33 69.45
C ALA A 21 -7.65 33.69 68.76
N ALA A 22 -7.87 33.07 67.59
CA ALA A 22 -6.93 32.22 66.85
C ALA A 22 -6.35 32.91 65.59
N ASP A 23 -6.58 34.22 65.41
CA ASP A 23 -6.47 34.87 64.10
C ASP A 23 -5.03 35.08 63.61
N ARG A 24 -4.06 35.21 64.52
CA ARG A 24 -2.63 35.33 64.18
C ARG A 24 -2.02 33.99 63.76
N GLU A 25 -2.28 32.94 64.52
CA GLU A 25 -1.76 31.60 64.24
C GLU A 25 -2.41 31.01 62.99
N GLY A 26 -3.72 31.20 62.81
CA GLY A 26 -4.43 30.81 61.60
C GLY A 26 -3.88 31.51 60.35
N SER A 27 -3.63 32.81 60.42
CA SER A 27 -3.03 33.58 59.32
C SER A 27 -1.59 33.14 59.01
N ARG A 28 -0.77 32.84 60.02
CA ARG A 28 0.58 32.28 59.84
C ARG A 28 0.54 30.91 59.17
N LEU A 29 -0.32 30.02 59.65
CA LEU A 29 -0.49 28.68 59.08
C LEU A 29 -0.98 28.76 57.62
N LEU A 30 -1.82 29.74 57.28
CA LEU A 30 -2.27 29.96 55.91
C LEU A 30 -1.08 30.37 55.00
N ILE A 31 -0.25 31.31 55.44
CA ILE A 31 0.96 31.72 54.72
C ILE A 31 1.92 30.53 54.55
N GLU A 32 2.16 29.75 55.60
CA GLU A 32 3.04 28.57 55.56
C GLU A 32 2.52 27.49 54.59
N LYS A 33 1.20 27.24 54.59
CA LYS A 33 0.55 26.34 53.63
C LYS A 33 0.71 26.84 52.20
N SER A 34 0.46 28.13 51.97
CA SER A 34 0.64 28.77 50.66
C SER A 34 2.10 28.69 50.20
N GLN A 35 3.07 28.90 51.09
CA GLN A 35 4.49 28.77 50.80
C GLN A 35 4.85 27.34 50.39
N THR A 36 4.43 26.36 51.18
CA THR A 36 4.66 24.93 50.90
C THR A 36 4.06 24.55 49.54
N ALA A 37 2.86 25.04 49.22
CA ALA A 37 2.22 24.80 47.93
C ALA A 37 2.99 25.41 46.75
N VAL A 38 3.55 26.62 46.92
CA VAL A 38 4.41 27.27 45.90
C VAL A 38 5.68 26.46 45.68
N GLU A 39 6.33 25.98 46.75
CA GLU A 39 7.55 25.16 46.66
C GLU A 39 7.28 23.83 45.94
N GLN A 40 6.21 23.12 46.30
CA GLN A 40 5.80 21.89 45.60
C GLN A 40 5.51 22.13 44.11
N MET A 41 4.83 23.24 43.79
CA MET A 41 4.55 23.58 42.40
C MET A 41 5.81 24.00 41.64
N ARG A 42 6.80 24.60 42.32
CA ARG A 42 8.11 24.94 41.74
C ARG A 42 8.91 23.70 41.37
N GLU A 43 8.90 22.68 42.22
CA GLU A 43 9.51 21.39 41.91
C GLU A 43 8.86 20.75 40.68
N LYS A 44 7.52 20.77 40.60
CA LYS A 44 6.78 20.26 39.44
C LYS A 44 7.03 21.07 38.16
N ALA A 45 7.13 22.39 38.27
CA ALA A 45 7.30 23.28 37.12
C ALA A 45 8.62 23.07 36.36
N GLY A 46 9.68 22.69 37.07
CA GLY A 46 11.00 22.47 36.48
C GLY A 46 11.44 23.68 35.64
N ALA A 47 11.70 23.47 34.34
CA ALA A 47 12.12 24.51 33.40
C ALA A 47 10.97 25.17 32.60
N ASN A 48 9.70 24.91 32.95
CA ASN A 48 8.56 25.50 32.24
C ASN A 48 8.44 27.00 32.54
N LYS A 49 8.92 27.83 31.60
CA LYS A 49 8.95 29.30 31.74
C LYS A 49 7.59 29.93 32.09
N ALA A 50 6.49 29.41 31.52
CA ALA A 50 5.16 29.97 31.76
C ALA A 50 4.69 29.68 33.19
N ALA A 51 4.90 28.46 33.68
CA ALA A 51 4.61 28.10 35.06
C ALA A 51 5.54 28.83 36.05
N THR A 52 6.82 29.04 35.71
CA THR A 52 7.76 29.81 36.55
C THR A 52 7.32 31.26 36.72
N ALA A 53 6.83 31.92 35.65
CA ALA A 53 6.36 33.30 35.74
C ALA A 53 5.11 33.45 36.64
N ASP A 54 4.22 32.45 36.64
CA ASP A 54 3.08 32.42 37.57
C ASP A 54 3.56 32.18 39.01
N LEU A 55 4.53 31.30 39.23
CA LEU A 55 5.11 31.07 40.55
C LEU A 55 5.78 32.33 41.13
N ASP A 56 6.48 33.10 40.31
CA ASP A 56 7.03 34.40 40.72
C ASP A 56 5.93 35.39 41.12
N THR A 57 4.78 35.34 40.45
CA THR A 57 3.61 36.15 40.79
C THR A 57 2.98 35.69 42.11
N ALA A 58 2.86 34.38 42.32
CA ALA A 58 2.40 33.79 43.58
C ALA A 58 3.32 34.18 44.76
N LEU A 59 4.64 34.15 44.57
CA LEU A 59 5.60 34.60 45.60
C LEU A 59 5.40 36.07 45.97
N ARG A 60 5.11 36.95 45.01
CA ARG A 60 4.81 38.37 45.31
C ARG A 60 3.54 38.54 46.15
N TYR A 61 2.50 37.73 45.91
CA TYR A 61 1.30 37.75 46.75
C TYR A 61 1.59 37.21 48.16
N LEU A 62 2.41 36.17 48.27
CA LEU A 62 2.87 35.64 49.55
C LEU A 62 3.69 36.66 50.35
N ASP A 63 4.55 37.44 49.68
CA ASP A 63 5.30 38.53 50.28
C ASP A 63 4.36 39.62 50.82
N LYS A 64 3.32 39.99 50.05
CA LYS A 64 2.27 40.93 50.52
C LYS A 64 1.52 40.41 51.73
N ALA A 65 1.12 39.13 51.73
CA ALA A 65 0.49 38.50 52.88
C ALA A 65 1.41 38.54 54.12
N SER A 66 2.70 38.28 53.93
CA SER A 66 3.71 38.33 55.00
C SER A 66 3.93 39.75 55.53
N VAL A 67 3.88 40.76 54.67
CA VAL A 67 3.94 42.18 55.07
C VAL A 67 2.68 42.58 55.85
N ALA A 68 1.49 42.20 55.37
CA ALA A 68 0.23 42.47 56.05
C ALA A 68 0.18 41.83 57.45
N LEU A 69 0.67 40.59 57.58
CA LEU A 69 0.82 39.93 58.88
C LEU A 69 1.70 40.73 59.83
N LYS A 70 2.86 41.22 59.38
CA LYS A 70 3.79 41.99 60.22
C LYS A 70 3.22 43.35 60.62
N GLN A 71 2.55 44.05 59.70
CA GLN A 71 2.01 45.39 59.94
C GLN A 71 0.71 45.39 60.74
N GLY A 72 -0.08 44.32 60.65
CA GLY A 72 -1.35 44.19 61.35
C GLY A 72 -1.26 43.73 62.80
N GLU A 73 -0.06 43.44 63.32
CA GLU A 73 0.12 42.99 64.71
C GLU A 73 -0.20 44.12 65.69
N LYS A 74 -1.21 43.91 66.55
CA LYS A 74 -1.63 44.88 67.57
C LYS A 74 -0.65 44.87 68.75
N MET A 75 -0.44 46.04 69.39
CA MET A 75 0.51 46.20 70.50
C MET A 75 0.26 45.28 71.72
N PHE A 76 -0.97 44.80 71.91
CA PHE A 76 -1.35 43.91 73.01
C PHE A 76 -1.59 42.45 72.56
N GLY A 77 -1.04 42.07 71.40
CA GLY A 77 -1.29 40.78 70.80
C GLY A 77 -2.55 40.76 69.93
N GLY A 78 -2.61 39.78 69.03
CA GLY A 78 -3.68 39.66 68.03
C GLY A 78 -3.37 40.38 66.72
N LEU A 79 -4.25 40.17 65.75
CA LEU A 79 -4.15 40.72 64.40
C LEU A 79 -5.30 41.73 64.17
N ALA A 80 -5.05 42.77 63.39
CA ALA A 80 -6.11 43.65 62.88
C ALA A 80 -6.99 42.93 61.86
N ASP A 81 -8.30 43.14 61.93
CA ASP A 81 -9.28 42.47 61.09
C ASP A 81 -9.03 42.79 59.60
N GLU A 82 -8.60 44.01 59.28
CA GLU A 82 -8.21 44.42 57.93
C GLU A 82 -6.98 43.66 57.44
N ALA A 83 -5.98 43.44 58.30
CA ALA A 83 -4.78 42.69 57.95
C ALA A 83 -5.11 41.21 57.74
N GLU A 84 -6.02 40.64 58.53
CA GLU A 84 -6.49 39.27 58.32
C GLU A 84 -7.22 39.10 56.98
N GLN A 85 -8.12 40.03 56.65
CA GLN A 85 -8.81 40.02 55.36
C GLN A 85 -7.82 40.12 54.19
N GLU A 86 -6.81 40.99 54.31
CA GLU A 86 -5.76 41.13 53.31
C GLU A 86 -4.94 39.85 53.15
N ILE A 87 -4.53 39.20 54.26
CA ILE A 87 -3.81 37.91 54.20
C ILE A 87 -4.65 36.84 53.51
N ARG A 88 -5.94 36.73 53.86
CA ARG A 88 -6.87 35.77 53.23
C ARG A 88 -7.04 36.05 51.74
N HIS A 89 -7.15 37.32 51.36
CA HIS A 89 -7.23 37.73 49.96
C HIS A 89 -5.96 37.36 49.19
N GLN A 90 -4.79 37.74 49.71
CA GLN A 90 -3.51 37.42 49.08
C GLN A 90 -3.26 35.90 48.99
N ALA A 91 -3.60 35.12 50.02
CA ALA A 91 -3.52 33.66 49.99
C ALA A 91 -4.45 33.05 48.92
N THR A 92 -5.63 33.62 48.72
CA THR A 92 -6.55 33.22 47.63
C THR A 92 -5.94 33.51 46.26
N LEU A 93 -5.29 34.67 46.10
CA LEU A 93 -4.57 35.00 44.85
C LEU A 93 -3.40 34.06 44.59
N VAL A 94 -2.67 33.64 45.64
CA VAL A 94 -1.66 32.57 45.53
C VAL A 94 -2.30 31.29 44.99
N GLU A 95 -3.39 30.81 45.59
CA GLU A 95 -4.05 29.58 45.18
C GLU A 95 -4.51 29.62 43.70
N LEU A 96 -5.14 30.72 43.29
CA LEU A 96 -5.59 30.92 41.90
C LEU A 96 -4.40 30.91 40.93
N THR A 97 -3.29 31.55 41.31
CA THR A 97 -2.08 31.60 40.49
C THR A 97 -1.42 30.22 40.38
N LEU A 98 -1.44 29.43 41.46
CA LEU A 98 -0.97 28.04 41.42
C LEU A 98 -1.82 27.15 40.52
N LYS A 99 -3.16 27.30 40.55
CA LYS A 99 -4.06 26.60 39.63
C LYS A 99 -3.79 26.97 38.17
N LEU A 100 -3.47 28.23 37.88
CA LEU A 100 -3.09 28.67 36.54
C LEU A 100 -1.75 28.05 36.10
N ALA A 101 -0.75 28.04 36.98
CA ALA A 101 0.54 27.42 36.74
C ALA A 101 0.40 25.92 36.43
N ASP A 102 -0.42 25.20 37.21
CA ASP A 102 -0.72 23.78 37.01
C ASP A 102 -1.41 23.52 35.67
N SER A 103 -2.44 24.33 35.33
CA SER A 103 -3.12 24.24 34.04
C SER A 103 -2.17 24.43 32.86
N ARG A 104 -1.24 25.39 32.94
CA ARG A 104 -0.22 25.63 31.91
C ARG A 104 0.81 24.51 31.83
N LEU A 105 1.14 23.89 32.96
CA LEU A 105 2.03 22.75 33.01
C LEU A 105 1.41 21.53 32.31
N GLU A 106 0.15 21.21 32.62
CA GLU A 106 -0.58 20.13 31.95
C GLU A 106 -0.78 20.40 30.46
N ARG A 107 -1.05 21.65 30.08
CA ARG A 107 -1.08 22.05 28.68
C ARG A 107 0.27 21.80 27.97
N ALA A 108 1.38 22.19 28.59
CA ALA A 108 2.70 21.97 27.99
C ALA A 108 3.03 20.47 27.85
N LYS A 109 2.64 19.63 28.82
CA LYS A 109 2.79 18.17 28.73
C LYS A 109 1.97 17.60 27.57
N THR A 110 0.69 17.96 27.47
CA THR A 110 -0.20 17.47 26.41
C THR A 110 0.26 17.93 25.03
N GLU A 111 0.73 19.17 24.88
CA GLU A 111 1.32 19.67 23.63
C GLU A 111 2.59 18.89 23.24
N ALA A 112 3.45 18.55 24.20
CA ALA A 112 4.64 17.72 23.95
C ALA A 112 4.28 16.28 23.54
N GLU A 113 3.30 15.67 24.19
CA GLU A 113 2.79 14.34 23.83
C GLU A 113 2.17 14.34 22.43
N LEU A 114 1.38 15.36 22.10
CA LEU A 114 0.77 15.54 20.78
C LEU A 114 1.86 15.64 19.70
N ALA A 115 2.92 16.43 19.93
CA ALA A 115 4.04 16.53 19.00
C ALA A 115 4.74 15.17 18.77
N VAL A 116 4.87 14.35 19.81
CA VAL A 116 5.43 12.99 19.69
C VAL A 116 4.50 12.07 18.89
N LEU A 117 3.19 12.13 19.15
CA LEU A 117 2.19 11.35 18.41
C LEU A 117 2.16 11.73 16.93
N HIS A 118 2.27 13.03 16.61
CA HIS A 118 2.30 13.49 15.23
C HIS A 118 3.49 12.90 14.47
N LYS A 119 4.70 12.92 15.07
CA LYS A 119 5.89 12.28 14.47
C LYS A 119 5.70 10.79 14.24
N LYS A 120 5.04 10.08 15.17
CA LYS A 120 4.73 8.66 15.00
C LYS A 120 3.71 8.43 13.88
N ALA A 121 2.70 9.29 13.74
CA ALA A 121 1.74 9.23 12.65
C ALA A 121 2.41 9.42 11.29
N ASP A 122 3.33 10.39 11.17
CA ASP A 122 4.10 10.62 9.95
C ASP A 122 4.96 9.39 9.58
N ALA A 123 5.61 8.76 10.56
CA ALA A 123 6.38 7.54 10.35
C ALA A 123 5.50 6.36 9.91
N VAL A 124 4.28 6.22 10.46
CA VAL A 124 3.33 5.19 10.03
C VAL A 124 2.84 5.48 8.60
N LYS A 125 2.53 6.73 8.26
CA LYS A 125 2.13 7.13 6.91
C LYS A 125 3.21 6.80 5.88
N ALA A 126 4.48 7.03 6.21
CA ALA A 126 5.60 6.63 5.36
C ALA A 126 5.68 5.11 5.16
N LYS A 127 5.45 4.31 6.21
CA LYS A 127 5.41 2.84 6.11
C LYS A 127 4.23 2.34 5.25
N VAL A 128 3.05 2.95 5.41
CA VAL A 128 1.88 2.62 4.58
C VAL A 128 2.19 2.82 3.11
N LYS A 129 2.82 3.95 2.75
CA LYS A 129 3.26 4.20 1.37
C LYS A 129 4.19 3.10 0.83
N VAL A 130 5.16 2.66 1.63
CA VAL A 130 6.05 1.54 1.23
C VAL A 130 5.26 0.26 1.00
N PHE A 131 4.25 -0.05 1.82
CA PHE A 131 3.39 -1.21 1.60
C PHE A 131 2.54 -1.09 0.34
N ASP A 132 2.03 0.10 0.03
CA ASP A 132 1.28 0.35 -1.21
C ASP A 132 2.18 0.19 -2.45
N ASP A 133 3.40 0.74 -2.41
CA ASP A 133 4.39 0.59 -3.48
C ASP A 133 4.76 -0.90 -3.69
N LEU A 134 5.01 -1.64 -2.61
CA LEU A 134 5.28 -3.09 -2.66
C LEU A 134 4.08 -3.88 -3.20
N ARG A 135 2.85 -3.50 -2.84
CA ARG A 135 1.65 -4.12 -3.38
C ARG A 135 1.53 -3.89 -4.88
N GLY A 136 1.87 -2.70 -5.36
CA GLY A 136 1.97 -2.37 -6.78
C GLY A 136 3.00 -3.24 -7.51
N GLU A 137 4.22 -3.37 -6.96
CA GLU A 137 5.26 -4.19 -7.59
C GLU A 137 4.89 -5.69 -7.58
N ILE A 138 4.26 -6.20 -6.52
CA ILE A 138 3.75 -7.59 -6.50
C ILE A 138 2.72 -7.81 -7.61
N ALA A 139 1.82 -6.87 -7.86
CA ALA A 139 0.86 -6.97 -8.96
C ALA A 139 1.58 -7.01 -10.31
N ARG A 140 2.54 -6.10 -10.52
CA ARG A 140 3.36 -6.04 -11.75
C ARG A 140 4.13 -7.35 -11.99
N LEU A 141 4.77 -7.91 -10.97
CA LEU A 141 5.51 -9.16 -11.06
C LEU A 141 4.61 -10.36 -11.36
N LYS A 142 3.37 -10.39 -10.85
CA LYS A 142 2.39 -11.42 -11.20
C LYS A 142 2.00 -11.35 -12.68
N ASP A 143 1.80 -10.15 -13.21
CA ASP A 143 1.49 -9.97 -14.64
C ASP A 143 2.65 -10.40 -15.52
N ASP A 144 3.88 -10.05 -15.15
CA ASP A 144 5.09 -10.46 -15.88
C ASP A 144 5.32 -11.98 -15.84
N LEU A 145 5.03 -12.62 -14.70
CA LEU A 145 5.05 -14.09 -14.58
C LEU A 145 4.05 -14.73 -15.55
N ALA A 146 2.81 -14.22 -15.60
CA ALA A 146 1.78 -14.73 -16.49
C ALA A 146 2.15 -14.57 -17.98
N LYS A 147 2.86 -13.50 -18.35
CA LYS A 147 3.40 -13.32 -19.71
C LYS A 147 4.50 -14.34 -20.01
N ASN A 148 5.43 -14.55 -19.08
CA ASN A 148 6.50 -15.54 -19.25
C ASN A 148 5.95 -16.96 -19.41
N ASP A 149 4.89 -17.32 -18.68
CA ASP A 149 4.22 -18.60 -18.85
C ASP A 149 3.63 -18.79 -20.25
N LYS A 150 3.07 -17.72 -20.85
CA LYS A 150 2.58 -17.75 -22.24
C LYS A 150 3.72 -17.96 -23.22
N VAL A 151 4.80 -17.18 -23.10
CA VAL A 151 6.00 -17.33 -23.94
C VAL A 151 6.60 -18.73 -23.81
N GLY A 152 6.62 -19.30 -22.61
CA GLY A 152 7.07 -20.67 -22.36
C GLY A 152 6.25 -21.71 -23.12
N LYS A 153 4.92 -21.56 -23.17
CA LYS A 153 4.02 -22.43 -23.95
C LYS A 153 4.23 -22.27 -25.45
N GLU A 154 4.35 -21.03 -25.93
CA GLU A 154 4.64 -20.74 -27.35
C GLU A 154 5.98 -21.34 -27.78
N LEU A 155 7.02 -21.22 -26.96
CA LEU A 155 8.32 -21.81 -27.21
C LEU A 155 8.27 -23.34 -27.24
N ALA A 156 7.48 -23.98 -26.36
CA ALA A 156 7.25 -25.42 -26.40
C ALA A 156 6.53 -25.84 -27.68
N ALA A 157 5.51 -25.09 -28.13
CA ALA A 157 4.80 -25.34 -29.37
C ALA A 157 5.72 -25.21 -30.59
N LEU A 158 6.53 -24.15 -30.67
CA LEU A 158 7.51 -23.95 -31.75
C LEU A 158 8.57 -25.05 -31.79
N LYS A 159 9.01 -25.55 -30.62
CA LYS A 159 9.92 -26.69 -30.57
C LYS A 159 9.28 -27.95 -31.16
N ALA A 160 8.03 -28.23 -30.82
CA ALA A 160 7.29 -29.38 -31.35
C ALA A 160 7.08 -29.26 -32.88
N GLU A 161 6.74 -28.07 -33.37
CA GLU A 161 6.61 -27.80 -34.81
C GLU A 161 7.94 -27.99 -35.54
N ARG A 162 9.05 -27.47 -34.98
CA ARG A 162 10.40 -27.66 -35.53
C ARG A 162 10.78 -29.14 -35.59
N ASP A 163 10.47 -29.93 -34.56
CA ASP A 163 10.72 -31.37 -34.55
C ASP A 163 9.87 -32.10 -35.60
N ALA A 164 8.60 -31.73 -35.77
CA ALA A 164 7.72 -32.29 -36.81
C ALA A 164 8.21 -31.95 -38.23
N LEU A 165 8.57 -30.69 -38.48
CA LEU A 165 9.15 -30.26 -39.77
C LEU A 165 10.48 -30.98 -40.05
N ALA A 166 11.34 -31.13 -39.05
CA ALA A 166 12.59 -31.89 -39.20
C ALA A 166 12.35 -33.36 -39.58
N ALA A 167 11.28 -33.99 -39.07
CA ALA A 167 10.88 -35.34 -39.47
C ALA A 167 10.36 -35.37 -40.92
N GLN A 168 9.52 -34.40 -41.32
CA GLN A 168 9.02 -34.30 -42.69
C GLN A 168 10.15 -34.10 -43.71
N VAL A 169 11.14 -33.24 -43.40
CA VAL A 169 12.31 -33.03 -44.26
C VAL A 169 13.10 -34.32 -44.45
N LYS A 170 13.30 -35.11 -43.38
CA LYS A 170 13.97 -36.41 -43.49
C LYS A 170 13.21 -37.37 -44.41
N GLN A 171 11.88 -37.42 -44.28
CA GLN A 171 11.04 -38.27 -45.11
C GLN A 171 11.08 -37.86 -46.59
N LEU A 172 10.99 -36.56 -46.88
CA LEU A 172 11.09 -36.07 -48.26
C LEU A 172 12.45 -36.39 -48.90
N ASN A 173 13.53 -36.28 -48.13
CA ASN A 173 14.86 -36.69 -48.61
C ASN A 173 14.89 -38.19 -48.95
N THR A 174 14.31 -39.06 -48.12
CA THR A 174 14.25 -40.50 -48.42
C THR A 174 13.36 -40.81 -49.63
N ASP A 175 12.24 -40.10 -49.79
CA ASP A 175 11.34 -40.26 -50.94
C ASP A 175 12.02 -39.79 -52.24
N GLN A 176 12.81 -38.72 -52.16
CA GLN A 176 13.61 -38.23 -53.27
C GLN A 176 14.67 -39.24 -53.71
N GLU A 177 15.43 -39.81 -52.76
CA GLU A 177 16.40 -40.88 -53.06
C GLU A 177 15.73 -42.09 -53.72
N LEU A 178 14.52 -42.48 -53.28
CA LEU A 178 13.77 -43.57 -53.88
C LEU A 178 13.33 -43.22 -55.31
N ARG A 179 12.86 -41.99 -55.52
CA ARG A 179 12.44 -41.51 -56.84
C ARG A 179 13.60 -41.50 -57.83
N GLU A 180 14.79 -41.07 -57.40
CA GLU A 180 16.01 -41.10 -58.21
C GLU A 180 16.39 -42.54 -58.60
N LYS A 181 16.30 -43.50 -57.67
CA LYS A 181 16.51 -44.94 -57.96
C LYS A 181 15.52 -45.46 -58.99
N LEU A 182 14.22 -45.17 -58.81
CA LEU A 182 13.17 -45.59 -59.74
C LEU A 182 13.35 -44.95 -61.13
N GLN A 183 13.82 -43.71 -61.21
CA GLN A 183 14.14 -43.07 -62.49
C GLN A 183 15.30 -43.78 -63.18
N ALA A 184 16.37 -44.08 -62.45
CA ALA A 184 17.50 -44.82 -62.99
C ALA A 184 17.08 -46.20 -63.52
N GLU A 185 16.23 -46.92 -62.78
CA GLU A 185 15.67 -48.22 -63.19
C GLU A 185 14.72 -48.12 -64.39
N ASN A 186 13.87 -47.09 -64.45
CA ASN A 186 13.03 -46.85 -65.63
C ASN A 186 13.87 -46.59 -66.89
N GLU A 187 14.96 -45.83 -66.76
CA GLU A 187 15.86 -45.58 -67.89
C GLU A 187 16.61 -46.85 -68.33
N THR A 188 16.99 -47.75 -67.42
CA THR A 188 17.58 -49.04 -67.79
C THR A 188 16.55 -49.96 -68.47
N LEU A 189 15.33 -50.04 -67.95
CA LEU A 189 14.24 -50.81 -68.56
C LEU A 189 13.85 -50.31 -69.94
N LYS A 190 13.77 -48.98 -70.14
CA LYS A 190 13.55 -48.38 -71.47
C LYS A 190 14.64 -48.78 -72.47
N LYS A 191 15.90 -48.75 -72.05
CA LYS A 191 17.03 -49.19 -72.90
C LYS A 191 16.89 -50.68 -73.27
N ALA A 192 16.59 -51.54 -72.30
CA ALA A 192 16.38 -52.97 -72.53
C ALA A 192 15.19 -53.25 -73.47
N LEU A 193 14.06 -52.56 -73.29
CA LEU A 193 12.91 -52.64 -74.19
C LEU A 193 13.25 -52.17 -75.61
N GLY A 194 14.00 -51.07 -75.74
CA GLY A 194 14.47 -50.59 -77.04
C GLY A 194 15.36 -51.61 -77.76
N GLN A 195 16.22 -52.32 -77.02
CA GLN A 195 17.04 -53.41 -77.56
C GLN A 195 16.18 -54.58 -78.02
N LEU A 196 15.23 -55.05 -77.19
CA LEU A 196 14.32 -56.15 -77.56
C LEU A 196 13.44 -55.80 -78.76
N GLN A 197 12.98 -54.54 -78.89
CA GLN A 197 12.25 -54.09 -80.08
C GLN A 197 13.13 -54.00 -81.32
N ALA A 198 14.40 -53.64 -81.18
CA ALA A 198 15.35 -53.65 -82.29
C ALA A 198 15.68 -55.09 -82.73
N GLU A 199 15.78 -56.02 -81.78
CA GLU A 199 15.95 -57.46 -82.04
C GLU A 199 14.70 -58.07 -82.68
N SER A 200 13.49 -57.74 -82.21
CA SER A 200 12.24 -58.23 -82.81
C SER A 200 12.01 -57.67 -84.22
N LYS A 201 12.40 -56.41 -84.48
CA LYS A 201 12.41 -55.84 -85.85
C LYS A 201 13.48 -56.47 -86.76
N LYS A 202 14.58 -56.99 -86.21
CA LYS A 202 15.58 -57.79 -86.94
C LYS A 202 15.13 -59.23 -87.21
N ALA A 203 14.15 -59.74 -86.45
CA ALA A 203 13.68 -61.13 -86.53
C ALA A 203 12.38 -61.33 -87.32
N ALA A 204 11.82 -60.32 -87.99
CA ALA A 204 10.58 -60.43 -88.76
C ALA A 204 10.81 -60.32 -90.30
N PRO A 205 10.49 -61.36 -91.10
CA PRO A 205 10.28 -61.26 -92.55
C PRO A 205 8.83 -60.84 -92.92
N PRO A 206 8.56 -60.33 -94.15
CA PRO A 206 7.24 -59.86 -94.61
C PRO A 206 6.34 -61.08 -94.98
N GLU A 207 5.00 -61.12 -94.96
CA GLU A 207 3.94 -60.22 -95.46
C GLU A 207 2.53 -60.57 -94.87
N GLN A 208 1.61 -59.58 -94.87
CA GLN A 208 0.12 -59.60 -95.04
C GLN A 208 -0.76 -60.54 -94.16
N SER A 209 -1.90 -60.18 -93.53
CA SER A 209 -3.14 -59.51 -94.00
C SER A 209 -4.15 -59.27 -92.84
N GLU A 210 -4.99 -58.24 -92.97
CA GLU A 210 -6.45 -58.14 -92.68
C GLU A 210 -7.15 -58.69 -91.39
N ILE A 211 -7.93 -57.78 -90.77
CA ILE A 211 -9.25 -57.90 -90.06
C ILE A 211 -9.21 -58.71 -88.73
N THR A 212 -9.57 -58.22 -87.53
CA THR A 212 -10.85 -57.61 -87.09
C THR A 212 -10.70 -57.13 -85.64
N GLN A 213 -11.33 -56.00 -85.28
CA GLN A 213 -11.57 -55.59 -83.89
C GLN A 213 -12.49 -56.58 -83.15
N PRO A 214 -12.30 -56.76 -81.83
CA PRO A 214 -13.41 -56.93 -80.92
C PRO A 214 -13.48 -55.80 -79.88
N LYS A 215 -14.64 -55.17 -79.85
CA LYS A 215 -15.23 -54.33 -78.78
C LYS A 215 -14.90 -54.84 -77.37
N PRO A 216 -14.49 -53.98 -76.42
CA PRO A 216 -14.77 -54.18 -75.01
C PRO A 216 -16.16 -53.65 -74.68
N LYS A 217 -16.97 -54.50 -74.07
CA LYS A 217 -18.25 -54.16 -73.47
C LYS A 217 -18.04 -53.21 -72.28
N GLU A 218 -18.86 -52.18 -72.30
CA GLU A 218 -19.40 -51.43 -71.17
C GLU A 218 -19.72 -52.32 -69.95
N VAL A 219 -19.14 -51.97 -68.80
CA VAL A 219 -19.70 -52.26 -67.47
C VAL A 219 -19.53 -51.02 -66.61
N ALA A 220 -20.61 -50.68 -65.93
CA ALA A 220 -20.95 -49.40 -65.35
C ALA A 220 -20.15 -49.01 -64.08
N SER A 221 -20.13 -47.69 -63.86
CA SER A 221 -19.72 -46.93 -62.67
C SER A 221 -20.47 -47.34 -61.38
N PRO A 222 -20.05 -46.92 -60.17
CA PRO A 222 -20.57 -45.65 -59.62
C PRO A 222 -19.57 -44.93 -58.64
N PRO A 223 -19.99 -43.99 -57.77
CA PRO A 223 -19.90 -42.54 -57.99
C PRO A 223 -18.91 -41.85 -57.02
N VAL A 224 -18.09 -40.91 -57.49
CA VAL A 224 -17.38 -40.01 -56.56
C VAL A 224 -18.23 -38.77 -56.31
N LYS A 225 -18.80 -38.76 -55.11
CA LYS A 225 -19.48 -37.63 -54.45
C LYS A 225 -18.52 -36.44 -54.26
N PRO A 226 -19.06 -35.23 -54.07
CA PRO A 226 -18.38 -33.96 -54.30
C PRO A 226 -17.35 -33.63 -53.22
N ALA A 227 -16.22 -33.05 -53.64
CA ALA A 227 -15.32 -32.34 -52.74
C ALA A 227 -16.02 -31.06 -52.23
N PRO A 228 -15.88 -30.72 -50.93
CA PRO A 228 -16.57 -29.59 -50.33
C PRO A 228 -15.97 -28.24 -50.74
N THR A 229 -16.88 -27.28 -50.74
CA THR A 229 -16.81 -25.83 -50.87
C THR A 229 -15.59 -25.18 -50.17
N PRO A 230 -15.00 -24.11 -50.73
CA PRO A 230 -14.06 -23.28 -50.00
C PRO A 230 -14.81 -22.55 -48.87
N VAL A 231 -14.38 -22.77 -47.63
CA VAL A 231 -14.81 -21.97 -46.48
C VAL A 231 -14.15 -20.61 -46.60
N ALA A 232 -14.97 -19.58 -46.80
CA ALA A 232 -14.59 -18.20 -46.64
C ALA A 232 -14.13 -17.93 -45.20
N PRO A 233 -13.05 -17.16 -44.98
CA PRO A 233 -12.86 -16.52 -43.69
C PRO A 233 -13.81 -15.32 -43.59
N GLU A 234 -14.80 -15.40 -42.71
CA GLU A 234 -15.34 -14.23 -42.02
C GLU A 234 -14.28 -13.73 -41.04
N PRO A 235 -13.82 -12.47 -41.14
CA PRO A 235 -13.39 -11.73 -39.97
C PRO A 235 -14.62 -11.04 -39.40
N ASP A 236 -15.05 -11.55 -38.24
CA ASP A 236 -16.02 -10.94 -37.38
C ASP A 236 -15.64 -9.49 -37.06
N ALA A 237 -16.72 -8.71 -36.99
CA ALA A 237 -16.78 -7.31 -36.69
C ALA A 237 -15.93 -6.88 -35.49
N GLU A 238 -15.29 -5.74 -35.69
CA GLU A 238 -15.04 -4.74 -34.66
C GLU A 238 -16.22 -4.65 -33.67
N GLN A 239 -15.96 -4.93 -32.39
CA GLN A 239 -16.72 -4.30 -31.31
C GLN A 239 -15.77 -3.91 -30.17
N LYS A 240 -15.34 -2.65 -30.21
CA LYS A 240 -15.10 -1.83 -29.00
C LYS A 240 -16.44 -1.67 -28.26
N PRO A 241 -16.43 -1.66 -26.92
CA PRO A 241 -16.74 -0.41 -26.22
C PRO A 241 -15.67 -0.12 -25.16
N LEU A 242 -15.06 1.07 -25.20
CA LEU A 242 -15.46 2.28 -24.46
C LEU A 242 -15.00 2.27 -23.01
N LEU A 243 -13.98 3.09 -22.81
CA LEU A 243 -13.41 3.57 -21.57
C LEU A 243 -14.52 4.22 -20.73
N GLU A 244 -14.76 3.70 -19.52
CA GLU A 244 -15.32 4.53 -18.45
C GLU A 244 -14.15 5.11 -17.65
N GLU A 245 -13.82 6.34 -18.03
CA GLU A 245 -12.95 7.27 -17.33
C GLU A 245 -13.70 7.74 -16.07
N ILE A 246 -13.40 7.11 -14.92
CA ILE A 246 -13.85 7.62 -13.62
C ILE A 246 -12.94 8.81 -13.27
N ILE A 247 -13.41 10.01 -13.64
CA ILE A 247 -12.86 11.27 -13.18
C ILE A 247 -13.16 11.41 -11.68
N VAL A 248 -12.14 11.19 -10.85
CA VAL A 248 -12.15 11.56 -9.44
C VAL A 248 -11.99 13.08 -9.35
N GLN A 249 -13.05 13.79 -8.95
CA GLN A 249 -12.99 15.21 -8.59
C GLN A 249 -12.18 15.38 -7.30
N PRO A 250 -11.14 16.23 -7.25
CA PRO A 250 -10.57 16.66 -5.98
C PRO A 250 -11.42 17.79 -5.38
N GLU A 251 -11.98 17.56 -4.20
CA GLU A 251 -12.57 18.60 -3.37
C GLU A 251 -11.53 19.66 -2.99
N THR A 252 -11.81 20.90 -3.36
CA THR A 252 -11.10 22.09 -2.90
C THR A 252 -11.39 22.36 -1.42
N PRO A 253 -10.39 22.55 -0.55
CA PRO A 253 -10.62 23.04 0.80
C PRO A 253 -10.93 24.54 0.78
N ALA A 254 -12.10 24.89 1.30
CA ALA A 254 -12.50 26.27 1.58
C ALA A 254 -11.53 26.91 2.57
N THR A 255 -10.89 28.00 2.15
CA THR A 255 -10.18 28.93 3.03
C THR A 255 -11.20 29.93 3.55
N SER A 256 -11.59 29.84 4.83
CA SER A 256 -12.22 30.96 5.52
C SER A 256 -11.13 31.82 6.16
N LYS A 257 -11.19 33.10 5.83
CA LYS A 257 -10.65 34.18 6.64
C LYS A 257 -11.44 34.33 7.93
#